data_AF-A0A814HMU6-F1
#
_entry.id   AF-A0A814HMU6-F1
#
_cell.length_a   1.000
_cell.length_b   1.000
_cell.length_c   1.000
_cell.angle_alpha   90.00
_cell.angle_beta   90.00
_cell.angle_gamma   90.00
#
_symmetry.space_group_name_H-M   'P 1'
#
loop_
_entity.id
_entity.type
_entity.pdbx_description
1 polymer ?
#
loop_
_entity_poly.entity_id
_entity_poly.type
_entity_poly.pdbx_seq_one_letter_code
_entity_poly.pdbx_strand_id
1 'polypeptide(L)'
;MSANEFLETSLNTFNQELEEEKFYRASLIRDFLICPNCDQRYVTPLNMPCSHNLCNNCFKTLKNDLPPASLECPVCHTVNPIPERGFPLNALLADLLDAEPVEVKRGKSFQKLIDSTKSILNELNSLVADLNTKVISGEHTITFYCSQLREQVNYSTNKKIDQLNQNREIFLGRINDYQKKCIDNFLKSQGELKDCLDKSLFELDEWKLGLLAPDSDETDIEDIKLLAENLKHKLENEKFKFELLLYGDERLKFVEDEHDLVLDSIGRIRLEKIQSEELPKEEGYGSFNESKQFSTVPH
;
A
#
# COMPACT_ATOMS: atom_id res chain seq x y z
N MET A 1 24.83 13.66 -11.60
CA MET A 1 23.95 14.81 -11.39
C MET A 1 22.65 14.28 -10.82
N SER A 2 22.30 14.66 -9.59
CA SER A 2 21.07 14.17 -8.94
C SER A 2 19.85 14.90 -9.50
N ALA A 3 18.67 14.29 -9.45
CA ALA A 3 17.41 14.94 -9.88
C ALA A 3 17.15 16.27 -9.13
N ASN A 4 17.71 16.42 -7.93
CA ASN A 4 17.66 17.65 -7.14
C ASN A 4 18.50 18.78 -7.75
N GLU A 5 19.68 18.49 -8.32
CA GLU A 5 20.51 19.52 -8.97
C GLU A 5 19.83 20.08 -10.22
N PHE A 6 19.08 19.28 -10.98
CA PHE A 6 18.38 19.74 -12.18
C PHE A 6 17.17 20.63 -11.85
N LEU A 7 16.44 20.32 -10.78
CA LEU A 7 15.29 21.09 -10.32
C LEU A 7 15.70 22.41 -9.63
N GLU A 8 16.72 22.39 -8.77
CA GLU A 8 17.23 23.61 -8.12
C GLU A 8 17.84 24.58 -9.15
N THR A 9 18.54 24.06 -10.17
CA THR A 9 19.10 24.90 -11.24
C THR A 9 17.99 25.54 -12.06
N SER A 10 16.89 24.83 -12.32
CA SER A 10 15.74 25.33 -13.10
C SER A 10 14.88 26.33 -12.32
N LEU A 11 14.76 26.19 -11.00
CA LEU A 11 14.02 27.13 -10.14
C LEU A 11 14.83 28.41 -9.84
N ASN A 12 16.16 28.31 -9.76
CA ASN A 12 17.02 29.48 -9.56
C ASN A 12 17.18 30.31 -10.85
N THR A 13 17.23 29.67 -12.04
CA THR A 13 17.24 30.42 -13.31
C THR A 13 15.94 31.20 -13.55
N PHE A 14 14.79 30.70 -13.10
CA PHE A 14 13.52 31.41 -13.27
C PHE A 14 13.38 32.66 -12.40
N ASN A 15 14.09 32.72 -11.26
CA ASN A 15 14.02 33.85 -10.32
C ASN A 15 15.11 34.91 -10.54
N GLN A 16 16.15 34.65 -11.34
CA GLN A 16 17.29 35.56 -11.51
C GLN A 16 17.35 36.36 -12.82
N GLU A 17 16.45 36.14 -13.80
CA GLU A 17 16.50 36.84 -15.11
C GLU A 17 15.24 37.66 -15.46
N LEU A 18 14.44 38.04 -14.46
CA LEU A 18 13.32 38.99 -14.65
C LEU A 18 13.60 40.36 -14.02
N GLU A 19 14.88 40.72 -13.84
CA GLU A 19 15.25 42.12 -13.71
C GLU A 19 15.11 42.80 -15.07
N GLU A 20 13.98 43.46 -15.26
CA GLU A 20 13.85 44.71 -16.01
C GLU A 20 14.69 44.86 -17.29
N GLU A 21 14.71 43.88 -18.20
CA GLU A 21 15.06 44.16 -19.59
C GLU A 21 13.95 45.01 -20.21
N LYS A 22 14.05 46.32 -19.92
CA LYS A 22 13.26 47.41 -20.47
C LYS A 22 13.38 47.34 -21.98
N PHE A 23 12.28 46.94 -22.62
CA PHE A 23 12.18 46.68 -24.06
C PHE A 23 12.57 47.86 -24.95
N TYR A 24 12.70 49.08 -24.42
CA TYR A 24 13.56 50.11 -25.01
C TYR A 24 14.10 51.00 -23.87
N ARG A 25 15.40 51.25 -23.80
CA ARG A 25 15.90 52.45 -23.11
C ARG A 25 15.51 53.67 -23.96
N ALA A 26 14.23 54.03 -23.96
CA ALA A 26 13.72 55.26 -24.55
C ALA A 26 14.51 56.49 -24.02
N SER A 27 15.06 56.38 -22.80
CA SER A 27 16.00 57.34 -22.23
C SER A 27 17.31 57.49 -23.02
N LEU A 28 17.90 56.41 -23.55
CA LEU A 28 19.13 56.50 -24.35
C LEU A 28 18.89 57.18 -25.69
N ILE A 29 17.78 56.86 -26.38
CA ILE A 29 17.44 57.50 -27.66
C ILE A 29 17.12 58.99 -27.44
N ARG A 30 16.45 59.33 -26.33
CA ARG A 30 16.12 60.72 -25.98
C ARG A 30 17.34 61.62 -25.88
N ASP A 31 18.45 61.13 -25.32
CA ASP A 31 19.67 61.93 -25.14
C ASP A 31 20.32 62.30 -26.49
N PHE A 32 20.19 61.46 -27.52
CA PHE A 32 20.67 61.74 -28.88
C PHE A 32 19.81 62.78 -29.64
N LEU A 33 18.65 63.16 -29.11
CA LEU A 33 17.73 64.12 -29.72
C LEU A 33 17.86 65.54 -29.13
N ILE A 34 18.87 65.77 -28.29
CA ILE A 34 19.14 67.04 -27.62
C ILE A 34 20.25 67.81 -28.34
N CYS A 35 20.02 69.11 -28.55
CA CYS A 35 20.98 70.01 -29.15
C CYS A 35 22.05 70.41 -28.13
N PRO A 36 23.35 70.18 -28.42
CA PRO A 36 24.45 70.42 -27.49
C PRO A 36 24.72 71.91 -27.22
N ASN A 37 24.12 72.83 -27.98
CA ASN A 37 24.27 74.26 -27.78
C ASN A 37 23.22 74.87 -26.84
N CYS A 38 22.02 74.29 -26.78
CA CYS A 38 20.92 74.86 -25.99
C CYS A 38 20.36 73.89 -24.95
N ASP A 39 20.87 72.65 -24.89
CA ASP A 39 20.42 71.56 -24.02
C ASP A 39 18.91 71.29 -24.10
N GLN A 40 18.30 71.64 -25.24
CA GLN A 40 16.90 71.39 -25.55
C GLN A 40 16.78 70.46 -26.75
N ARG A 41 15.61 69.85 -26.93
CA ARG A 41 15.31 69.07 -28.14
C ARG A 41 15.63 69.88 -29.39
N TYR A 42 16.18 69.20 -30.40
CA TYR A 42 16.46 69.85 -31.67
C TYR A 42 15.19 70.50 -32.26
N VAL A 43 15.29 71.76 -32.64
CA VAL A 43 14.25 72.49 -33.39
C VAL A 43 14.84 72.83 -34.74
N THR A 44 14.35 72.15 -35.78
CA THR A 44 14.86 72.29 -37.16
C THR A 44 16.37 71.98 -37.20
N PRO A 45 16.78 70.73 -36.94
CA PRO A 45 18.20 70.37 -36.83
C PRO A 45 18.93 70.57 -38.16
N LEU A 46 20.03 71.31 -38.15
CA LEU A 46 20.91 71.52 -39.29
C LEU A 46 22.11 70.58 -39.21
N ASN A 47 22.54 70.02 -40.35
CA ASN A 47 23.69 69.14 -40.46
C ASN A 47 24.95 69.93 -40.81
N MET A 48 25.94 69.93 -39.91
CA MET A 48 27.24 70.55 -40.12
C MET A 48 28.16 69.64 -40.98
N PRO A 49 29.14 70.19 -41.72
CA PRO A 49 30.10 69.37 -42.48
C PRO A 49 30.89 68.38 -41.61
N CYS A 50 31.09 68.69 -40.32
CA CYS A 50 31.68 67.77 -39.33
C CYS A 50 30.70 66.71 -38.79
N SER A 51 29.52 66.54 -39.39
CA SER A 51 28.45 65.59 -39.04
C SER A 51 27.77 65.78 -37.68
N HIS A 52 28.07 66.89 -36.99
CA HIS A 52 27.30 67.31 -35.80
C HIS A 52 26.07 68.13 -36.19
N ASN A 53 25.07 68.15 -35.31
CA ASN A 53 23.82 68.84 -35.57
C ASN A 53 23.63 70.05 -34.64
N LEU A 54 22.97 71.09 -35.14
CA LEU A 54 22.65 72.31 -34.39
C LEU A 54 21.22 72.77 -34.71
N CYS A 55 20.48 73.32 -33.74
CA CYS A 55 19.20 73.94 -34.05
C CYS A 55 19.38 75.14 -34.99
N ASN A 56 18.45 75.36 -35.93
CA ASN A 56 18.49 76.53 -36.81
C ASN A 56 18.55 77.86 -36.02
N ASN A 57 17.86 77.93 -34.87
CA ASN A 57 17.94 79.11 -34.00
C ASN A 57 19.31 79.27 -33.34
N CYS A 58 19.92 78.17 -32.88
CA CYS A 58 21.27 78.19 -32.32
C CYS A 58 22.30 78.61 -33.39
N PHE A 59 22.14 78.13 -34.63
CA PHE A 59 22.94 78.56 -35.76
C PHE A 59 22.84 80.09 -35.99
N LYS A 60 21.62 80.63 -36.00
CA LYS A 60 21.39 82.08 -36.15
C LYS A 60 22.03 82.87 -35.01
N THR A 61 21.95 82.39 -33.77
CA THR A 61 22.58 83.04 -32.61
C THR A 61 24.10 83.05 -32.71
N LEU A 62 24.71 81.92 -33.06
CA LEU A 62 26.18 81.82 -33.19
C LEU A 62 26.73 82.59 -34.40
N LYS A 63 25.88 82.94 -35.38
CA LYS A 63 26.25 83.70 -36.57
C LYS A 63 26.31 85.22 -36.35
N ASN A 64 25.84 85.75 -35.21
CA ASN A 64 25.70 87.20 -35.02
C ASN A 64 27.03 87.90 -34.66
N ASP A 65 27.69 88.47 -35.67
CA ASP A 65 28.22 89.85 -35.79
C ASP A 65 29.16 89.90 -37.02
N LEU A 66 28.75 90.61 -38.09
CA LEU A 66 29.34 90.58 -39.46
C LEU A 66 29.31 89.17 -40.11
N PRO A 67 29.64 88.96 -41.42
CA PRO A 67 29.55 87.63 -42.02
C PRO A 67 30.84 86.83 -41.76
N PRO A 68 30.94 85.96 -40.73
CA PRO A 68 31.99 84.99 -40.72
C PRO A 68 31.69 84.00 -41.86
N ALA A 69 32.64 83.82 -42.77
CA ALA A 69 32.55 82.82 -43.84
C ALA A 69 32.56 81.38 -43.27
N SER A 70 32.74 81.23 -41.96
CA SER A 70 32.84 79.98 -41.24
C SER A 70 32.17 80.02 -39.87
N LEU A 71 31.82 78.85 -39.35
CA LEU A 71 31.26 78.64 -38.02
C LEU A 71 32.05 77.54 -37.31
N GLU A 72 32.49 77.79 -36.09
CA GLU A 72 33.08 76.76 -35.25
C GLU A 72 32.00 75.85 -34.66
N CYS A 73 32.15 74.53 -34.79
CA CYS A 73 31.20 73.58 -34.21
C CYS A 73 31.32 73.56 -32.68
N PRO A 74 30.22 73.71 -31.91
CA PRO A 74 30.26 73.69 -30.45
C PRO A 74 30.60 72.33 -29.83
N VAL A 75 30.60 71.25 -30.64
CA VAL A 75 30.88 69.88 -30.16
C VAL A 75 32.34 69.47 -30.39
N CYS A 76 32.87 69.76 -31.58
CA CYS A 76 34.18 69.27 -32.01
C CYS A 76 35.17 70.38 -32.39
N HIS A 77 34.79 71.64 -32.22
CA HIS A 77 35.61 72.83 -32.49
C HIS A 77 36.14 72.94 -33.93
N THR A 78 35.61 72.14 -34.86
CA THR A 78 35.97 72.23 -36.28
C THR A 78 35.34 73.48 -36.88
N VAL A 79 36.15 74.29 -37.56
CA VAL A 79 35.70 75.47 -38.29
C VAL A 79 35.12 75.04 -39.64
N ASN A 80 33.82 75.23 -39.82
CA ASN A 80 33.07 74.79 -40.99
C ASN A 80 32.70 76.00 -41.86
N PRO A 81 32.96 75.99 -43.18
CA PRO A 81 32.51 77.07 -44.06
C PRO A 81 30.97 77.09 -44.12
N ILE A 82 30.37 78.28 -44.07
CA ILE A 82 28.92 78.44 -44.13
C ILE A 82 28.48 78.49 -45.62
N PRO A 83 27.65 77.55 -46.11
CA PRO A 83 27.14 77.61 -47.48
C PRO A 83 26.24 78.84 -47.70
N GLU A 84 26.13 79.32 -48.94
CA GLU A 84 25.30 80.50 -49.29
C GLU A 84 23.85 80.39 -48.82
N ARG A 85 23.29 79.17 -48.82
CA ARG A 85 21.92 78.87 -48.41
C ARG A 85 21.80 78.40 -46.95
N GLY A 86 22.90 78.45 -46.19
CA GLY A 86 23.00 77.86 -44.85
C GLY A 86 23.25 76.36 -44.87
N PHE A 87 23.37 75.76 -43.68
CA PHE A 87 23.52 74.32 -43.53
C PHE A 87 22.20 73.59 -43.85
N PRO A 88 22.25 72.40 -44.47
CA PRO A 88 21.04 71.64 -44.82
C PRO A 88 20.35 71.10 -43.56
N LEU A 89 19.03 70.90 -43.64
CA LEU A 89 18.25 70.24 -42.59
C LEU A 89 18.64 68.75 -42.50
N ASN A 90 18.80 68.24 -41.28
CA ASN A 90 18.88 66.80 -41.03
C ASN A 90 17.45 66.21 -40.99
N ALA A 91 16.96 65.76 -42.15
CA ALA A 91 15.63 65.18 -42.28
C ALA A 91 15.45 63.92 -41.41
N LEU A 92 16.47 63.05 -41.31
CA LEU A 92 16.41 61.85 -40.47
C LEU A 92 16.22 62.21 -38.99
N LEU A 93 16.96 63.21 -38.50
CA LEU A 93 16.81 63.65 -37.11
C LEU A 93 15.46 64.33 -36.87
N ALA A 94 14.92 65.03 -37.87
CA ALA A 94 13.55 65.56 -37.82
C ALA A 94 12.51 64.42 -37.76
N ASP A 95 12.63 63.41 -38.63
CA ASP A 95 11.74 62.24 -38.65
C ASP A 95 11.82 61.47 -37.32
N LEU A 96 13.00 61.36 -36.71
CA LEU A 96 13.18 60.71 -35.40
C LEU A 96 12.60 61.52 -34.23
N LEU A 97 12.62 62.85 -34.29
CA LEU A 97 11.95 63.70 -33.32
C LEU A 97 10.43 63.53 -33.37
N ASP A 98 9.89 63.28 -34.56
CA ASP A 98 8.46 63.05 -34.80
C ASP A 98 8.04 61.59 -34.50
N ALA A 99 8.95 60.62 -34.67
CA ALA A 99 8.72 59.19 -34.53
C ALA A 99 9.03 58.61 -33.12
N GLU A 100 9.20 59.43 -32.08
CA GLU A 100 9.56 58.97 -30.73
C GLU A 100 8.67 57.77 -30.32
N PRO A 101 9.25 56.60 -29.96
CA PRO A 101 8.47 55.42 -29.67
C PRO A 101 7.55 55.71 -28.48
N VAL A 102 6.24 55.61 -28.71
CA VAL A 102 5.24 55.67 -27.64
C VAL A 102 5.61 54.60 -26.62
N GLU A 103 5.77 54.97 -25.35
CA GLU A 103 5.93 53.98 -24.28
C GLU A 103 4.83 52.93 -24.39
N VAL A 104 5.17 51.72 -24.83
CA VAL A 104 4.24 50.60 -24.87
C VAL A 104 4.05 50.12 -23.44
N LYS A 105 3.15 50.78 -22.71
CA LYS A 105 2.74 50.34 -21.38
C LYS A 105 1.98 49.03 -21.54
N ARG A 106 2.52 47.94 -20.99
CA ARG A 106 1.81 46.66 -20.88
C ARG A 106 0.45 46.92 -20.23
N GLY A 107 -0.63 46.70 -20.98
CA GLY A 107 -1.98 46.97 -20.50
C GLY A 107 -2.35 46.11 -19.29
N LYS A 108 -3.35 46.54 -18.51
CA LYS A 108 -3.85 45.81 -17.33
C LYS A 108 -4.24 44.36 -17.63
N SER A 109 -4.65 44.05 -18.86
CA SER A 109 -4.99 42.69 -19.31
C SER A 109 -3.77 41.75 -19.31
N PHE A 110 -2.61 42.24 -19.76
CA PHE A 110 -1.39 41.45 -19.80
C PHE A 110 -0.85 41.19 -18.40
N GLN A 111 -0.93 42.18 -17.50
CA GLN A 111 -0.55 41.99 -16.10
C GLN A 111 -1.42 40.92 -15.42
N LYS A 112 -2.75 40.96 -15.62
CA LYS A 112 -3.65 39.92 -15.11
C LYS A 112 -3.28 38.52 -15.61
N LEU A 113 -2.86 38.42 -16.88
CA LEU A 113 -2.43 37.14 -17.45
C LEU A 113 -1.14 36.65 -16.80
N ILE A 114 -0.16 37.53 -16.57
CA ILE A 114 1.06 37.20 -15.81
C ILE A 114 0.71 36.72 -14.40
N ASP A 115 -0.14 37.46 -13.69
CA ASP A 115 -0.51 37.13 -12.31
C ASP A 115 -1.24 35.78 -12.23
N SER A 116 -2.14 35.51 -13.19
CA SER A 116 -2.81 34.21 -13.32
C SER A 116 -1.81 33.08 -13.59
N THR A 117 -0.86 33.27 -14.49
CA THR A 117 0.16 32.26 -14.80
C THR A 117 1.08 32.00 -13.61
N LYS A 118 1.44 33.04 -12.85
CA LYS A 118 2.22 32.90 -11.61
C LYS A 118 1.47 32.09 -10.56
N SER A 119 0.15 32.28 -10.43
CA SER A 119 -0.68 31.49 -9.51
C SER A 119 -0.64 30.00 -9.88
N ILE A 120 -0.84 29.68 -11.16
CA ILE A 120 -0.79 28.30 -11.65
C ILE A 120 0.58 27.67 -11.39
N LEU A 121 1.66 28.42 -11.64
CA LEU A 121 3.02 27.94 -11.40
C LEU A 121 3.25 27.59 -9.92
N ASN A 122 2.74 28.41 -9.01
CA ASN A 122 2.84 28.14 -7.57
C ASN A 122 2.07 26.86 -7.17
N GLU A 123 0.88 26.65 -7.72
CA GLU A 123 0.10 25.43 -7.50
C GLU A 123 0.85 24.19 -8.00
N LEU A 124 1.40 24.24 -9.21
CA LEU A 124 2.19 23.16 -9.78
C LEU A 124 3.42 22.83 -8.93
N ASN A 125 4.14 23.85 -8.47
CA ASN A 125 5.30 23.66 -7.58
C ASN A 125 4.89 22.99 -6.27
N SER A 126 3.75 23.36 -5.68
CA SER A 126 3.23 22.71 -4.48
C SER A 126 2.89 21.24 -4.72
N LEU A 127 2.27 20.89 -5.85
CA LEU A 127 1.95 19.51 -6.19
C LEU A 127 3.19 18.66 -6.41
N VAL A 128 4.21 19.21 -7.07
CA VAL A 128 5.50 18.53 -7.27
C VAL A 128 6.19 18.28 -5.93
N ALA A 129 6.16 19.24 -5.01
CA ALA A 129 6.73 19.08 -3.66
C ALA A 129 6.04 17.95 -2.86
N ASP A 130 4.70 17.89 -2.88
CA ASP A 130 3.92 16.83 -2.24
C ASP A 130 4.25 15.45 -2.84
N LEU A 131 4.26 15.35 -4.17
CA LEU A 131 4.65 14.11 -4.86
C LEU A 131 6.08 13.69 -4.50
N ASN A 132 7.03 14.63 -4.45
CA ASN A 132 8.41 14.32 -4.11
C ASN A 132 8.52 13.78 -2.67
N THR A 133 7.77 14.37 -1.73
CA THR A 133 7.73 13.88 -0.34
C THR A 133 7.14 12.48 -0.26
N LYS A 134 6.08 12.19 -1.03
CA LYS A 134 5.48 10.84 -1.12
C LYS A 134 6.42 9.83 -1.77
N VAL A 135 7.19 10.22 -2.78
CA VAL A 135 8.19 9.34 -3.42
C VAL A 135 9.32 9.03 -2.44
N ILE A 136 9.87 10.03 -1.75
CA ILE A 136 10.96 9.86 -0.77
C ILE A 136 10.51 9.01 0.42
N SER A 137 9.30 9.24 0.93
CA SER A 137 8.76 8.51 2.08
C SER A 137 8.00 7.22 1.73
N GLY A 138 7.87 6.90 0.44
CA GLY A 138 7.05 5.79 -0.04
C GLY A 138 7.54 4.44 0.48
N GLU A 139 8.85 4.19 0.41
CA GLU A 139 9.46 2.95 0.91
C GLU A 139 9.20 2.76 2.42
N HIS A 140 9.41 3.81 3.22
CA HIS A 140 9.14 3.78 4.66
C HIS A 140 7.65 3.55 4.94
N THR A 141 6.75 4.23 4.21
CA THR A 141 5.30 4.10 4.38
C THR A 141 4.83 2.67 4.08
N ILE A 142 5.32 2.08 2.99
CA ILE A 142 5.02 0.69 2.62
C ILE A 142 5.58 -0.27 3.68
N THR A 143 6.83 -0.08 4.09
CA THR A 143 7.48 -0.94 5.10
C THR A 143 6.74 -0.88 6.44
N PHE A 144 6.37 0.32 6.88
CA PHE A 144 5.61 0.54 8.10
C PHE A 144 4.24 -0.14 8.01
N TYR A 145 3.50 0.05 6.92
CA TYR A 145 2.21 -0.58 6.71
C TYR A 145 2.30 -2.12 6.72
N CYS A 146 3.27 -2.69 6.01
CA CYS A 146 3.51 -4.13 6.01
C CYS A 146 3.92 -4.67 7.38
N SER A 147 4.69 -3.91 8.16
CA SER A 147 5.04 -4.26 9.55
C SER A 147 3.79 -4.36 10.42
N GLN A 148 2.90 -3.36 10.33
CA GLN A 148 1.63 -3.35 11.08
C GLN A 148 0.75 -4.56 10.72
N LEU A 149 0.65 -4.90 9.43
CA LEU A 149 -0.08 -6.09 8.99
C LEU A 149 0.52 -7.39 9.57
N ARG A 150 1.85 -7.52 9.58
CA ARG A 150 2.53 -8.68 10.18
C ARG A 150 2.24 -8.79 11.67
N GLU A 151 2.29 -7.69 12.40
CA GLU A 151 1.96 -7.66 13.83
C GLU A 151 0.51 -8.07 14.10
N GLN A 152 -0.44 -7.59 13.30
CA GLN A 152 -1.85 -7.97 13.42
C GLN A 152 -2.07 -9.48 13.16
N VAL A 153 -1.45 -10.02 12.11
CA VAL A 153 -1.50 -11.46 11.80
C VAL A 153 -0.89 -12.27 12.95
N ASN A 154 0.30 -11.89 13.42
CA ASN A 154 0.98 -12.59 14.51
C ASN A 154 0.14 -12.56 15.80
N TYR A 155 -0.43 -11.40 16.16
CA TYR A 155 -1.30 -11.27 17.33
C TYR A 155 -2.53 -12.18 17.22
N SER A 156 -3.21 -12.19 16.08
CA SER A 156 -4.38 -13.04 15.84
C SER A 156 -4.04 -14.53 15.92
N THR A 157 -2.92 -14.94 15.31
CA THR A 157 -2.44 -16.32 15.33
C THR A 157 -2.08 -16.77 16.75
N ASN A 158 -1.30 -15.96 17.49
CA ASN A 158 -0.92 -16.29 18.86
C ASN A 158 -2.15 -16.42 19.76
N LYS A 159 -3.13 -15.53 19.62
CA LYS A 159 -4.41 -15.62 20.33
C LYS A 159 -5.15 -16.94 20.04
N LYS A 160 -5.10 -17.43 18.79
CA LYS A 160 -5.70 -18.73 18.41
C LYS A 160 -4.92 -19.91 18.97
N ILE A 161 -3.60 -19.85 18.97
CA ILE A 161 -2.74 -20.86 19.61
C ILE A 161 -3.05 -20.95 21.11
N ASP A 162 -3.19 -19.81 21.78
CA ASP A 162 -3.54 -19.78 23.21
C ASP A 162 -4.90 -20.42 23.47
N GLN A 163 -5.90 -20.13 22.64
CA GLN A 163 -7.23 -20.77 22.72
C GLN A 163 -7.14 -22.30 22.51
N LEU A 164 -6.37 -22.75 21.52
CA LEU A 164 -6.17 -24.18 21.27
C LEU A 164 -5.47 -24.86 22.44
N ASN A 165 -4.43 -24.23 23.01
CA ASN A 165 -3.73 -24.75 24.18
C ASN A 165 -4.66 -24.82 25.39
N GLN A 166 -5.46 -23.79 25.66
CA GLN A 166 -6.47 -23.83 26.74
C GLN A 166 -7.46 -24.98 26.56
N ASN A 167 -7.98 -25.16 25.34
CA ASN A 167 -8.88 -26.28 25.03
C ASN A 167 -8.19 -27.63 25.23
N ARG A 168 -6.94 -27.77 24.78
CA ARG A 168 -6.14 -28.98 24.98
C ARG A 168 -6.01 -29.32 26.46
N GLU A 169 -5.64 -28.35 27.30
CA GLU A 169 -5.51 -28.59 28.75
C GLU A 169 -6.86 -28.97 29.39
N ILE A 170 -7.97 -28.35 28.97
CA ILE A 170 -9.32 -28.73 29.42
C ILE A 170 -9.64 -30.18 29.04
N PHE A 171 -9.36 -30.59 27.81
CA PHE A 171 -9.61 -31.95 27.35
C PHE A 171 -8.73 -32.97 28.06
N LEU A 172 -7.43 -32.68 28.24
CA LEU A 172 -6.53 -33.54 29.01
C LEU A 172 -6.98 -33.66 30.46
N GLY A 173 -7.45 -32.56 31.07
CA GLY A 173 -8.06 -32.58 32.40
C GLY A 173 -9.25 -33.55 32.47
N ARG A 174 -10.19 -33.46 31.52
CA ARG A 174 -11.35 -34.37 31.45
C ARG A 174 -10.94 -35.84 31.26
N ILE A 175 -9.93 -36.10 30.43
CA ILE A 175 -9.41 -37.46 30.22
C ILE A 175 -8.82 -38.02 31.52
N ASN A 176 -8.03 -37.20 32.23
CA ASN A 176 -7.43 -37.60 33.50
C ASN A 176 -8.49 -37.85 34.58
N ASP A 177 -9.51 -37.00 34.67
CA ASP A 177 -10.63 -37.18 35.59
C ASP A 177 -11.41 -38.47 35.29
N TYR A 178 -11.67 -38.74 34.01
CA TYR A 178 -12.31 -39.97 33.57
C TYR A 178 -11.45 -41.20 33.89
N GLN A 179 -10.15 -41.17 33.57
CA GLN A 179 -9.22 -42.25 33.91
C GLN A 179 -9.22 -42.54 35.40
N LYS A 180 -9.15 -41.49 36.23
CA LYS A 180 -9.19 -41.63 37.69
C LYS A 180 -10.48 -42.30 38.14
N LYS A 181 -11.63 -41.88 37.60
CA LYS A 181 -12.94 -42.50 37.88
C LYS A 181 -12.95 -43.99 37.51
N CYS A 182 -12.42 -44.36 36.35
CA CYS A 182 -12.33 -45.76 35.92
C CYS A 182 -11.45 -46.59 36.87
N ILE A 183 -10.29 -46.07 37.26
CA ILE A 183 -9.39 -46.73 38.22
C ILE A 183 -10.07 -46.88 39.58
N ASP A 184 -10.70 -45.83 40.09
CA ASP A 184 -11.41 -45.87 41.38
C ASP A 184 -12.56 -46.89 41.37
N ASN A 185 -13.31 -46.97 40.27
CA ASN A 185 -14.38 -47.95 40.09
C ASN A 185 -13.84 -49.39 40.03
N PHE A 186 -12.74 -49.61 39.31
CA PHE A 186 -12.06 -50.90 39.26
C PHE A 186 -11.59 -51.34 40.64
N LEU A 187 -10.88 -50.48 41.38
CA LEU A 187 -10.37 -50.80 42.70
C LEU A 187 -11.49 -51.13 43.70
N LYS A 188 -12.62 -50.40 43.64
CA LYS A 188 -13.80 -50.69 44.47
C LYS A 188 -14.42 -52.05 44.19
N SER A 189 -14.38 -52.50 42.93
CA SER A 189 -15.06 -53.71 42.48
C SER A 189 -14.10 -54.90 42.32
N GLN A 190 -12.81 -54.70 42.57
CA GLN A 190 -11.76 -55.69 42.34
C GLN A 190 -12.00 -56.99 43.10
N GLY A 191 -12.50 -56.91 44.34
CA GLY A 191 -12.82 -58.08 45.16
C GLY A 191 -13.94 -58.91 44.54
N GLU A 192 -15.07 -58.27 44.21
CA GLU A 192 -16.22 -58.94 43.59
C GLU A 192 -15.87 -59.60 42.25
N LEU A 193 -15.03 -58.94 41.47
CA LEU A 193 -14.52 -59.46 40.20
C LEU A 193 -13.65 -60.69 40.39
N LYS A 194 -12.75 -60.65 41.38
CA LYS A 194 -11.91 -61.80 41.71
C LYS A 194 -12.76 -62.98 42.16
N ASP A 195 -13.75 -62.75 43.02
CA ASP A 195 -14.66 -63.78 43.49
C ASP A 195 -15.48 -64.40 42.34
N CYS A 196 -15.91 -63.58 41.37
CA CYS A 196 -16.61 -64.04 40.18
C CYS A 196 -15.70 -64.90 39.27
N LEU A 197 -14.44 -64.49 39.09
CA LEU A 197 -13.46 -65.22 38.31
C LEU A 197 -13.12 -66.56 38.96
N ASP A 198 -12.85 -66.58 40.27
CA ASP A 198 -12.53 -67.79 41.02
C ASP A 198 -13.69 -68.81 40.96
N LYS A 199 -14.95 -68.35 41.07
CA LYS A 199 -16.14 -69.20 40.86
C LYS A 199 -16.21 -69.78 39.46
N SER A 200 -15.97 -68.95 38.45
CA SER A 200 -16.05 -69.40 37.05
C SER A 200 -14.93 -70.40 36.70
N LEU A 201 -13.74 -70.23 37.27
CA LEU A 201 -12.64 -71.18 37.14
C LEU A 201 -12.98 -72.51 37.81
N PHE A 202 -13.59 -72.48 39.00
CA PHE A 202 -14.06 -73.68 39.69
C PHE A 202 -15.08 -74.46 38.85
N GLU A 203 -16.10 -73.77 38.30
CA GLU A 203 -17.11 -74.38 37.41
C GLU A 203 -16.47 -75.00 36.15
N LEU A 204 -15.46 -74.34 35.59
CA LEU A 204 -14.73 -74.85 34.43
C LEU A 204 -13.91 -76.11 34.76
N ASP A 205 -13.28 -76.16 35.93
CA ASP A 205 -12.50 -77.33 36.34
C ASP A 205 -13.39 -78.52 36.70
N GLU A 206 -14.55 -78.28 37.32
CA GLU A 206 -15.59 -79.30 37.53
C GLU A 206 -16.06 -79.89 36.19
N TRP A 207 -16.31 -79.04 35.20
CA TRP A 207 -16.68 -79.47 33.85
C TRP A 207 -15.59 -80.31 33.17
N LYS A 208 -14.32 -79.91 33.26
CA LYS A 208 -13.19 -80.70 32.71
C LYS A 208 -13.09 -82.08 33.34
N LEU A 209 -13.31 -82.19 34.66
CA LEU A 209 -13.28 -83.48 35.35
C LEU A 209 -14.42 -84.39 34.87
N GLY A 210 -15.61 -83.84 34.62
CA GLY A 210 -16.73 -84.57 34.03
C GLY A 210 -16.40 -85.12 32.63
N LEU A 211 -15.77 -84.31 31.77
CA LEU A 211 -15.37 -84.73 30.42
C LEU A 211 -14.30 -85.85 30.43
N LEU A 212 -13.43 -85.87 31.44
CA LEU A 212 -12.35 -86.86 31.57
C LEU A 212 -12.78 -88.14 32.29
N ALA A 213 -14.04 -88.24 32.74
CA ALA A 213 -14.55 -89.40 33.44
C ALA A 213 -14.63 -90.62 32.48
N PRO A 214 -14.03 -91.77 32.83
CA PRO A 214 -13.84 -92.91 31.92
C PRO A 214 -15.13 -93.65 31.51
N ASP A 215 -16.26 -93.38 32.18
CA ASP A 215 -17.52 -94.11 32.00
C ASP A 215 -18.64 -93.25 31.35
N SER A 216 -18.30 -92.13 30.72
CA SER A 216 -19.29 -91.23 30.10
C SER A 216 -19.89 -91.85 28.83
N ASP A 217 -21.22 -91.96 28.77
CA ASP A 217 -21.95 -92.42 27.59
C ASP A 217 -22.27 -91.26 26.61
N GLU A 218 -22.85 -91.57 25.45
CA GLU A 218 -23.12 -90.57 24.39
C GLU A 218 -24.12 -89.49 24.84
N THR A 219 -25.04 -89.84 25.74
CA THR A 219 -25.99 -88.93 26.39
C THR A 219 -25.28 -87.99 27.38
N ASP A 220 -24.31 -88.51 28.14
CA ASP A 220 -23.48 -87.69 29.03
C ASP A 220 -22.68 -86.63 28.25
N ILE A 221 -22.22 -86.95 27.04
CA ILE A 221 -21.48 -86.00 26.18
C ILE A 221 -22.37 -84.85 25.69
N GLU A 222 -23.63 -85.10 25.33
CA GLU A 222 -24.57 -84.04 24.93
C GLU A 222 -24.91 -83.10 26.09
N ASP A 223 -25.12 -83.63 27.29
CA ASP A 223 -25.37 -82.85 28.50
C ASP A 223 -24.13 -82.00 28.88
N ILE A 224 -22.92 -82.58 28.78
CA ILE A 224 -21.66 -81.88 28.98
C ILE A 224 -21.50 -80.72 27.98
N LYS A 225 -21.89 -80.91 26.72
CA LYS A 225 -21.84 -79.87 25.69
C LYS A 225 -22.82 -78.73 25.99
N LEU A 226 -24.05 -79.03 26.38
CA LEU A 226 -25.04 -78.03 26.77
C LEU A 226 -24.55 -77.21 27.98
N LEU A 227 -23.93 -77.87 28.96
CA LEU A 227 -23.32 -77.21 30.11
C LEU A 227 -22.19 -76.24 29.69
N ALA A 228 -21.36 -76.65 28.73
CA ALA A 228 -20.26 -75.83 28.20
C ALA A 228 -20.77 -74.58 27.48
N GLU A 229 -21.82 -74.72 26.66
CA GLU A 229 -22.45 -73.58 25.97
C GLU A 229 -23.07 -72.59 26.96
N ASN A 230 -23.72 -73.09 28.01
CA ASN A 230 -24.26 -72.25 29.10
C ASN A 230 -23.15 -71.52 29.86
N LEU A 231 -22.05 -72.20 30.20
CA LEU A 231 -20.90 -71.61 30.87
C LEU A 231 -20.24 -70.53 29.99
N LYS A 232 -20.10 -70.79 28.68
CA LYS A 232 -19.58 -69.80 27.72
C LYS A 232 -20.45 -68.54 27.71
N HIS A 233 -21.76 -68.68 27.59
CA HIS A 233 -22.66 -67.52 27.56
C HIS A 233 -22.60 -66.73 28.88
N LYS A 234 -22.54 -67.43 30.02
CA LYS A 234 -22.38 -66.80 31.35
C LYS A 234 -21.07 -66.00 31.41
N LEU A 235 -19.95 -66.57 30.96
CA LEU A 235 -18.65 -65.89 30.92
C LEU A 235 -18.65 -64.68 29.98
N GLU A 236 -19.29 -64.76 28.81
CA GLU A 236 -19.42 -63.62 27.89
C GLU A 236 -20.25 -62.48 28.51
N ASN A 237 -21.32 -62.81 29.24
CA ASN A 237 -22.11 -61.82 29.98
C ASN A 237 -21.31 -61.17 31.12
N GLU A 238 -20.56 -61.94 31.90
CA GLU A 238 -19.71 -61.38 32.96
C GLU A 238 -18.56 -60.53 32.40
N LYS A 239 -17.98 -60.93 31.26
CA LYS A 239 -17.00 -60.12 30.53
C LYS A 239 -17.61 -58.78 30.11
N PHE A 240 -18.82 -58.78 29.55
CA PHE A 240 -19.50 -57.54 29.16
C PHE A 240 -19.78 -56.63 30.36
N LYS A 241 -20.29 -57.19 31.47
CA LYS A 241 -20.49 -56.44 32.73
C LYS A 241 -19.18 -55.84 33.24
N PHE A 242 -18.08 -56.59 33.14
CA PHE A 242 -16.77 -56.10 33.54
C PHE A 242 -16.29 -54.94 32.66
N GLU A 243 -16.43 -55.03 31.34
CA GLU A 243 -16.13 -53.92 30.44
C GLU A 243 -16.98 -52.67 30.76
N LEU A 244 -18.26 -52.86 31.08
CA LEU A 244 -19.16 -51.79 31.49
C LEU A 244 -18.76 -51.17 32.82
N LEU A 245 -18.26 -51.98 33.76
CA LEU A 245 -17.81 -51.49 35.06
C LEU A 245 -16.51 -50.68 34.95
N LEU A 246 -15.60 -51.12 34.08
CA LEU A 246 -14.32 -50.46 33.83
C LEU A 246 -14.47 -49.13 33.10
N TYR A 247 -15.33 -49.07 32.08
CA TYR A 247 -15.42 -47.94 31.16
C TYR A 247 -16.78 -47.21 31.21
N GLY A 248 -17.72 -47.65 32.04
CA GLY A 248 -19.08 -47.12 32.03
C GLY A 248 -19.80 -47.32 30.69
N ASP A 249 -20.93 -46.64 30.53
CA ASP A 249 -21.72 -46.63 29.27
C ASP A 249 -21.08 -45.76 28.17
N GLU A 250 -20.15 -44.86 28.52
CA GLU A 250 -19.57 -43.88 27.60
C GLU A 250 -18.21 -44.33 27.07
N ARG A 251 -18.19 -45.09 25.96
CA ARG A 251 -16.96 -45.29 25.20
C ARG A 251 -16.62 -44.02 24.43
N LEU A 252 -15.77 -43.18 25.01
CA LEU A 252 -15.21 -42.02 24.31
C LEU A 252 -14.48 -42.50 23.05
N LYS A 253 -14.93 -42.05 21.88
CA LYS A 253 -14.24 -42.23 20.61
C LYS A 253 -13.62 -40.90 20.20
N PHE A 254 -12.34 -40.93 19.89
CA PHE A 254 -11.70 -39.82 19.19
C PHE A 254 -12.24 -39.80 17.76
N VAL A 255 -12.75 -38.65 17.32
CA VAL A 255 -13.19 -38.43 15.94
C VAL A 255 -12.17 -37.47 15.33
N GLU A 256 -11.40 -37.95 14.35
CA GLU A 256 -10.56 -37.07 13.54
C GLU A 256 -11.45 -36.24 12.62
N ASP A 257 -11.17 -34.94 12.55
CA ASP A 257 -11.83 -34.02 11.64
C ASP A 257 -10.99 -33.97 10.35
N GLU A 258 -11.44 -34.64 9.27
CA GLU A 258 -10.69 -34.84 8.00
C GLU A 258 -10.60 -33.60 7.09
N HIS A 259 -10.70 -32.38 7.63
CA HIS A 259 -10.76 -31.17 6.80
C HIS A 259 -9.38 -30.49 6.70
N ASP A 260 -8.70 -30.71 5.57
CA ASP A 260 -7.49 -29.98 5.22
C ASP A 260 -7.81 -28.52 4.84
N LEU A 261 -7.08 -27.58 5.43
CA LEU A 261 -7.18 -26.15 5.13
C LEU A 261 -6.21 -25.78 4.01
N VAL A 262 -6.73 -25.46 2.82
CA VAL A 262 -5.91 -24.98 1.68
C VAL A 262 -5.99 -23.45 1.61
N LEU A 263 -4.83 -22.79 1.57
CA LEU A 263 -4.72 -21.34 1.37
C LEU A 263 -4.62 -21.02 -0.13
N ASP A 264 -5.43 -20.09 -0.64
CA ASP A 264 -5.27 -19.59 -2.00
C ASP A 264 -4.10 -18.58 -2.13
N SER A 265 -3.80 -18.16 -3.36
CA SER A 265 -2.69 -17.24 -3.69
C SER A 265 -2.79 -15.84 -3.08
N ILE A 266 -3.91 -15.52 -2.41
CA ILE A 266 -4.13 -14.27 -1.68
C ILE A 266 -4.43 -14.49 -0.20
N GLY A 267 -4.20 -15.71 0.31
CA GLY A 267 -4.28 -16.05 1.73
C GLY A 267 -5.70 -16.28 2.26
N ARG A 268 -6.69 -16.53 1.41
CA ARG A 268 -8.03 -16.93 1.86
C ARG A 268 -8.08 -18.43 2.10
N ILE A 269 -8.68 -18.82 3.22
CA ILE A 269 -8.93 -20.21 3.58
C ILE A 269 -10.06 -20.76 2.69
N ARG A 270 -9.78 -21.82 1.94
CA ARG A 270 -10.80 -22.66 1.30
C ARG A 270 -10.86 -24.02 1.98
N LEU A 271 -12.08 -24.48 2.24
CA LEU A 271 -12.34 -25.89 2.54
C LEU A 271 -12.44 -26.61 1.19
N GLU A 272 -11.37 -27.27 0.77
CA GLU A 272 -11.44 -28.17 -0.37
C GLU A 272 -11.72 -29.58 0.15
N LYS A 273 -12.86 -30.15 -0.24
CA LYS A 273 -13.01 -31.60 -0.20
C LYS A 273 -12.07 -32.13 -1.26
N ILE A 274 -10.94 -32.69 -0.85
CA ILE A 274 -10.15 -33.55 -1.73
C ILE A 274 -11.10 -34.67 -2.14
N GLN A 275 -11.50 -34.71 -3.41
CA GLN A 275 -12.07 -35.92 -3.99
C GLN A 275 -10.95 -36.96 -3.93
N SER A 276 -10.96 -37.79 -2.88
CA SER A 276 -10.16 -39.00 -2.89
C SER A 276 -10.55 -39.77 -4.15
N GLU A 277 -9.57 -40.02 -5.01
CA GLU A 277 -9.75 -40.93 -6.14
C GLU A 277 -10.36 -42.22 -5.59
N GLU A 278 -11.52 -42.59 -6.11
CA GLU A 278 -12.24 -43.80 -5.73
C GLU A 278 -11.32 -45.01 -5.91
N LEU A 279 -10.78 -45.54 -4.82
CA LEU A 279 -10.27 -46.90 -4.78
C LEU A 279 -11.45 -47.85 -5.07
N PRO A 280 -11.27 -48.90 -5.87
CA PRO A 280 -12.36 -49.82 -6.21
C PRO A 280 -12.91 -50.45 -4.94
N LYS A 281 -14.24 -50.41 -4.81
CA LYS A 281 -14.99 -51.05 -3.72
C LYS A 281 -14.70 -52.54 -3.71
N GLU A 282 -14.04 -53.03 -2.65
CA GLU A 282 -14.15 -54.45 -2.29
C GLU A 282 -15.49 -54.65 -1.57
N GLU A 283 -16.32 -55.50 -2.17
CA GLU A 283 -17.60 -55.94 -1.65
C GLU A 283 -17.40 -56.85 -0.45
N GLY A 284 -18.17 -56.61 0.62
CA GLY A 284 -18.45 -57.64 1.62
C GLY A 284 -18.51 -57.10 3.04
N TYR A 285 -19.69 -56.72 3.52
CA TYR A 285 -20.42 -57.52 4.50
C TYR A 285 -21.83 -56.94 4.67
N GLY A 286 -22.80 -57.85 4.72
CA GLY A 286 -24.22 -57.57 4.65
C GLY A 286 -24.78 -56.78 5.82
N SER A 287 -25.82 -56.02 5.48
CA SER A 287 -26.77 -55.32 6.32
C SER A 287 -27.34 -56.14 7.47
N PHE A 288 -27.62 -55.48 8.60
CA PHE A 288 -28.88 -55.63 9.30
C PHE A 288 -29.46 -54.27 9.72
N ASN A 289 -30.69 -54.07 9.23
CA ASN A 289 -31.80 -53.19 9.65
C ASN A 289 -31.81 -52.78 11.15
N GLU A 290 -32.45 -51.68 11.60
CA GLU A 290 -33.72 -51.10 11.17
C GLU A 290 -33.96 -49.70 11.80
N SER A 291 -34.46 -48.77 10.98
CA SER A 291 -35.55 -47.79 11.21
C SER A 291 -35.74 -47.06 12.57
N LYS A 292 -35.87 -45.72 12.52
CA LYS A 292 -37.18 -45.02 12.41
C LYS A 292 -37.04 -43.49 12.31
N GLN A 293 -37.93 -42.94 11.49
CA GLN A 293 -38.19 -41.53 11.18
C GLN A 293 -38.61 -40.72 12.41
N PHE A 294 -38.44 -39.39 12.38
CA PHE A 294 -39.59 -38.48 12.40
C PHE A 294 -39.21 -37.09 11.86
N SER A 295 -40.10 -36.62 10.98
CA SER A 295 -40.12 -35.35 10.26
C SER A 295 -40.83 -34.25 11.06
N THR A 296 -40.30 -33.01 10.96
CA THR A 296 -41.01 -31.71 10.76
C THR A 296 -42.09 -31.28 11.79
N VAL A 297 -42.34 -30.00 12.12
CA VAL A 297 -42.32 -28.70 11.42
C VAL A 297 -42.35 -27.57 12.51
N PRO A 298 -42.47 -26.25 12.20
CA PRO A 298 -41.82 -25.18 12.97
C PRO A 298 -42.83 -24.21 13.64
N HIS A 299 -42.29 -23.23 14.35
CA HIS A 299 -42.83 -21.86 14.38
C HIS A 299 -41.67 -20.87 14.53
#